data_AF-A0AAW5KFM6-F1
#
_entry.id   AF-A0AAW5KFM6-F1
#
_cell.length_a   1.000
_cell.length_b   1.000
_cell.length_c   1.000
_cell.angle_alpha   90.00
_cell.angle_beta   90.00
_cell.angle_gamma   90.00
#
_symmetry.space_group_name_H-M   'P 1'
#
loop_
_entity.id
_entity.type
_entity.pdbx_description
1 polymer ?
#
loop_
_entity_poly.entity_id
_entity_poly.type
_entity_poly.pdbx_seq_one_letter_code
_entity_poly.pdbx_strand_id
1 'polypeptide(L)'
;FALFCWDFPHWLLMICMFLAGMLGGALWGIIPAFFKAKFGTNETLFTLMLNYIALYLISFLRDGPWQDPNSSGFPKIARFGENAQLDKLFGVHVGWLFGLV
;
A
#
# COMPACT_ATOMS: atom_id res chain seq x y z
N PHE A 1 3.68 7.83 -4.76
CA PHE A 1 5.14 8.03 -4.88
C PHE A 1 5.72 7.16 -6.01
N ALA A 2 5.70 5.84 -5.88
CA ALA A 2 6.24 4.92 -6.90
C ALA A 2 5.63 5.07 -8.31
N LEU A 3 4.37 5.49 -8.41
CA LEU A 3 3.67 5.69 -9.69
C LEU A 3 4.08 6.99 -10.42
N PHE A 4 4.67 7.96 -9.71
CA PHE A 4 5.00 9.29 -10.25
C PHE A 4 6.52 9.58 -10.29
N CYS A 5 7.35 8.75 -9.65
CA CYS A 5 8.81 8.97 -9.54
C CYS A 5 9.63 7.75 -10.00
N TRP A 6 9.34 7.22 -11.19
CA TRP A 6 9.99 6.04 -11.77
C TRP A 6 11.43 6.23 -12.27
N ASP A 7 11.92 7.48 -12.35
CA ASP A 7 13.25 7.83 -12.89
C ASP A 7 14.39 7.73 -11.86
N PHE A 8 14.07 7.45 -10.58
CA PHE A 8 15.07 7.31 -9.54
C PHE A 8 15.82 5.96 -9.63
N PRO A 9 17.08 5.89 -9.16
CA PRO A 9 17.82 4.63 -9.10
C PRO A 9 17.05 3.58 -8.30
N HIS A 10 16.91 2.38 -8.88
CA HIS A 10 16.09 1.27 -8.38
C HIS A 10 16.25 1.02 -6.87
N TRP A 11 17.49 0.96 -6.38
CA TRP A 11 17.78 0.70 -4.97
C TRP A 11 17.22 1.76 -4.01
N LEU A 12 17.33 3.04 -4.37
CA LEU A 12 16.83 4.14 -3.55
C LEU A 12 15.29 4.14 -3.55
N LEU A 13 14.68 3.90 -4.71
CA LEU A 13 13.24 3.80 -4.87
C LEU A 13 12.67 2.68 -3.98
N MET A 14 13.32 1.52 -3.96
CA MET A 14 12.92 0.40 -3.11
C MET A 14 12.98 0.73 -1.61
N ILE A 15 14.07 1.34 -1.12
CA ILE A 15 14.17 1.76 0.28
C ILE A 15 13.06 2.75 0.63
N CYS A 16 12.82 3.75 -0.22
CA CYS A 16 11.75 4.72 -0.01
C CYS A 16 10.36 4.06 0.01
N MET A 17 10.11 3.05 -0.83
CA MET A 17 8.86 2.30 -0.81
C MET A 17 8.66 1.52 0.49
N PHE A 18 9.71 0.84 0.98
CA PHE A 18 9.65 0.14 2.26
C PHE A 18 9.39 1.10 3.43
N LEU A 19 10.11 2.21 3.48
CA LEU A 19 9.93 3.23 4.52
C LEU A 19 8.53 3.85 4.47
N ALA A 20 8.03 4.18 3.27
CA ALA A 20 6.67 4.69 3.10
C ALA A 20 5.61 3.68 3.56
N GLY A 21 5.81 2.38 3.28
CA GLY A 21 4.95 1.30 3.74
C GLY A 21 4.95 1.16 5.27
N MET A 22 6.13 1.16 5.89
CA MET A 22 6.27 1.11 7.35
C MET A 22 5.61 2.31 8.03
N LEU A 23 5.87 3.53 7.54
CA LEU A 23 5.29 4.75 8.09
C LEU A 23 3.77 4.80 7.89
N GLY A 24 3.29 4.39 6.72
CA GLY A 24 1.85 4.30 6.43
C GLY A 24 1.14 3.29 7.35
N GLY A 25 1.71 2.11 7.53
CA GLY A 25 1.18 1.09 8.44
C GLY A 25 1.21 1.54 9.91
N ALA A 26 2.30 2.16 10.35
CA ALA A 26 2.42 2.71 11.69
C ALA A 26 1.38 3.80 11.96
N LEU A 27 1.21 4.73 11.03
CA LEU A 27 0.22 5.81 11.15
C LEU A 27 -1.20 5.24 11.22
N TRP A 28 -1.53 4.25 10.38
CA TRP A 28 -2.84 3.61 10.37
C TRP A 28 -3.11 2.83 11.67
N GLY A 29 -2.11 2.14 12.22
CA GLY A 29 -2.22 1.40 13.47
C GLY A 29 -2.33 2.28 14.71
N ILE A 30 -1.81 3.51 14.67
CA ILE A 30 -1.95 4.48 15.78
C ILE A 30 -3.40 4.95 15.95
N ILE A 31 -4.18 5.03 14.86
CA ILE A 31 -5.58 5.47 14.91
C ILE A 31 -6.39 4.63 15.91
N PRO A 32 -6.55 3.30 15.75
CA PRO A 32 -7.33 2.50 16.69
C PRO A 32 -6.71 2.48 18.09
N ALA A 33 -5.39 2.50 18.21
CA ALA A 33 -4.70 2.52 19.50
C ALA A 33 -5.00 3.80 20.31
N PHE A 34 -5.00 4.96 19.67
CA PHE A 34 -5.29 6.24 20.30
C PHE A 34 -6.75 6.33 20.77
N PHE A 35 -7.69 5.93 19.93
CA PHE A 35 -9.11 5.97 20.28
C PHE A 35 -9.45 4.98 21.40
N LYS A 36 -8.81 3.81 21.42
CA LYS A 36 -8.90 2.87 22.55
C LYS A 36 -8.38 3.49 23.85
N ALA A 37 -7.17 4.05 23.83
CA ALA A 37 -6.52 4.61 25.02
C ALA A 37 -7.29 5.79 25.63
N LYS A 38 -7.93 6.62 24.79
CA LYS A 38 -8.64 7.82 25.24
C LYS A 38 -10.11 7.60 25.56
N PHE A 39 -10.80 6.75 24.80
CA PHE A 39 -12.27 6.63 24.87
C PHE A 39 -12.76 5.27 25.36
N GLY A 40 -11.87 4.31 25.65
CA GLY A 40 -12.26 2.98 26.16
C GLY A 40 -13.19 2.21 25.19
N THR A 41 -13.10 2.49 23.89
CA THR A 41 -13.98 1.90 22.87
C THR A 41 -13.72 0.41 22.70
N ASN A 42 -14.76 -0.35 22.32
CA ASN A 42 -14.63 -1.76 21.97
C ASN A 42 -13.70 -1.93 20.75
N GLU A 43 -12.53 -2.49 21.00
CA GLU A 43 -11.44 -2.64 20.04
C GLU A 43 -11.84 -3.49 18.83
N THR A 44 -12.64 -4.54 19.03
CA THR A 44 -13.09 -5.41 17.94
C THR A 44 -13.99 -4.65 16.99
N LEU A 45 -14.96 -3.89 17.51
CA LEU A 45 -15.90 -3.15 16.68
C LEU A 45 -15.19 -2.01 15.93
N PHE A 46 -14.30 -1.28 16.61
CA PHE A 46 -13.57 -0.17 16.01
C PHE A 46 -12.60 -0.64 14.91
N THR A 47 -11.86 -1.73 15.13
CA THR A 47 -10.94 -2.28 14.11
C THR A 47 -11.70 -2.88 12.92
N LEU A 48 -12.87 -3.51 13.14
CA LEU A 48 -13.76 -3.92 12.05
C LEU A 48 -14.22 -2.72 11.22
N MET A 49 -14.71 -1.65 11.87
CA MET A 49 -15.12 -0.42 11.17
C MET A 49 -13.97 0.23 10.42
N LEU A 50 -12.77 0.25 11.01
CA LEU A 50 -11.58 0.79 10.37
C LEU A 50 -11.19 0.00 9.11
N ASN A 51 -11.44 -1.31 9.08
CA ASN A 51 -11.25 -2.13 7.89
C ASN A 51 -12.19 -1.68 6.75
N TYR A 52 -13.47 -1.39 7.05
CA TYR A 52 -14.37 -0.83 6.04
C TYR A 52 -13.90 0.53 5.52
N ILE A 53 -13.43 1.42 6.41
CA ILE A 53 -12.87 2.71 6.00
C ILE A 53 -11.66 2.51 5.08
N ALA A 54 -10.78 1.55 5.40
CA ALA A 54 -9.64 1.21 4.56
C ALA A 54 -10.09 0.72 3.17
N LEU A 55 -11.11 -0.13 3.09
CA LEU A 55 -11.67 -0.58 1.82
C LEU A 55 -12.22 0.58 0.98
N TYR A 56 -13.00 1.49 1.58
CA TYR A 56 -13.51 2.65 0.87
C TYR A 56 -12.41 3.60 0.43
N LEU A 57 -11.37 3.80 1.25
CA LEU A 57 -10.21 4.60 0.88
C LEU A 57 -9.47 3.99 -0.32
N ILE A 58 -9.28 2.67 -0.33
CA ILE A 58 -8.67 1.95 -1.45
C ILE A 58 -9.53 2.08 -2.72
N SER A 59 -10.85 1.94 -2.61
CA SER A 59 -11.76 2.13 -3.75
C SER A 59 -11.70 3.56 -4.29
N PHE A 60 -11.71 4.57 -3.41
CA PHE A 60 -11.55 5.97 -3.81
C PHE A 60 -10.22 6.22 -4.54
N LEU A 61 -9.12 5.66 -4.04
CA LEU A 61 -7.81 5.80 -4.68
C LEU A 61 -7.76 5.11 -6.04
N ARG A 62 -8.36 3.91 -6.13
CA ARG A 62 -8.43 3.11 -7.36
C ARG A 62 -9.25 3.80 -8.45
N ASP A 63 -10.39 4.37 -8.10
CA ASP A 63 -11.33 4.99 -9.05
C ASP A 63 -11.02 6.47 -9.31
N GLY A 64 -10.11 7.05 -8.54
CA GLY A 64 -9.66 8.44 -8.69
C GLY A 64 -8.20 8.54 -9.12
N PRO A 65 -7.30 9.04 -8.25
CA PRO A 65 -5.97 9.49 -8.63
C PRO A 65 -5.01 8.39 -9.11
N TRP A 66 -5.27 7.11 -8.79
CA TRP A 66 -4.43 5.99 -9.21
C TRP A 66 -5.03 5.13 -10.30
N GLN A 67 -6.17 5.55 -10.88
CA GLN A 67 -6.81 4.88 -11.99
C GLN A 67 -5.85 4.78 -13.19
N ASP A 68 -5.75 3.60 -13.80
CA ASP A 68 -4.97 3.39 -15.01
C ASP A 68 -5.66 4.03 -16.23
N PRO A 69 -5.02 4.99 -16.93
CA PRO A 69 -5.60 5.63 -18.13
C PRO A 69 -5.87 4.65 -19.27
N ASN A 70 -5.18 3.50 -19.30
CA ASN A 70 -5.32 2.47 -20.32
C ASN A 70 -6.31 1.37 -19.94
N SER A 71 -6.89 1.43 -18.74
CA SER A 71 -7.88 0.44 -18.28
C SER A 71 -9.25 0.89 -18.75
N SER A 72 -9.68 0.38 -19.92
CA SER A 72 -10.93 0.70 -20.61
C SER A 72 -12.19 0.39 -19.76
N GLY A 73 -12.48 1.23 -18.76
CA GLY A 73 -13.65 1.14 -17.89
C GLY A 73 -13.51 0.17 -16.71
N PHE A 74 -12.37 -0.49 -16.52
CA PHE A 74 -12.15 -1.38 -15.37
C PHE A 74 -11.43 -0.63 -14.24
N PRO A 75 -11.92 -0.72 -12.99
CA PRO A 75 -11.30 -0.06 -11.85
C PRO A 75 -10.00 -0.82 -11.49
N LYS A 76 -8.88 -0.32 -12.00
CA LYS A 76 -7.55 -0.91 -11.82
C LYS A 76 -6.53 0.19 -11.57
N ILE A 77 -5.62 -0.09 -10.64
CA ILE A 77 -4.49 0.78 -10.34
C ILE A 77 -3.45 0.66 -11.47
N ALA A 78 -2.90 1.79 -11.92
CA ALA A 78 -1.89 1.79 -12.98
C ALA A 78 -0.67 0.93 -12.60
N ARG A 79 -0.09 0.22 -13.58
CA ARG A 79 1.08 -0.63 -13.34
C ARG A 79 2.29 0.25 -12.99
N PHE A 80 3.02 -0.14 -11.95
CA PHE A 80 4.29 0.48 -11.59
C PHE A 80 5.33 0.24 -12.71
N GLY A 81 6.16 1.25 -13.00
CA GLY A 81 7.28 1.12 -13.94
C GLY A 81 8.30 0.06 -13.49
N GLU A 82 9.11 -0.45 -14.42
CA GLU A 82 10.03 -1.57 -14.16
C GLU A 82 10.98 -1.32 -12.97
N ASN A 83 11.46 -0.07 -12.82
CA ASN A 83 12.32 0.34 -11.69
C ASN A 83 11.63 0.32 -10.32
N ALA A 84 10.29 0.35 -10.29
CA ALA A 84 9.48 0.36 -9.06
C ALA A 84 8.86 -1.02 -8.75
N GLN A 85 9.23 -2.06 -9.50
CA GLN A 85 8.87 -3.44 -9.23
C GLN A 85 10.04 -4.14 -8.52
N LEU A 86 9.75 -5.14 -7.68
CA LEU A 86 10.81 -5.97 -7.11
C LEU A 86 11.54 -6.75 -8.21
N ASP A 87 12.86 -6.70 -8.16
CA ASP A 87 13.74 -7.45 -9.06
C ASP A 87 13.45 -8.96 -9.02
N LYS A 88 13.69 -9.60 -10.16
CA LYS A 88 13.59 -11.05 -10.30
C LYS A 88 14.92 -11.68 -9.94
N LEU A 89 14.96 -12.54 -8.93
CA LEU A 89 16.12 -13.41 -8.67
C LEU A 89 15.92 -14.71 -9.46
N PHE A 90 16.89 -15.10 -10.28
CA PHE A 90 16.82 -16.35 -11.07
C PHE A 90 15.57 -16.49 -11.97
N GLY A 91 15.03 -15.37 -12.45
CA GLY A 91 13.80 -15.36 -13.27
C GLY A 91 12.50 -15.50 -12.48
N VAL A 92 12.56 -15.65 -11.15
CA VAL A 92 11.41 -15.71 -10.24
C VAL A 92 11.33 -14.41 -9.44
N HIS A 93 10.12 -13.90 -9.20
CA HIS A 93 9.96 -12.75 -8.32
C HIS A 93 10.42 -13.09 -6.89
N VAL A 94 11.27 -12.23 -6.33
CA VAL A 94 11.82 -12.37 -4.96
C VAL A 94 10.72 -12.52 -3.90
N GLY A 95 9.48 -12.12 -4.19
CA GLY A 95 8.33 -12.33 -3.32
C GLY A 95 8.11 -13.77 -2.86
N TRP A 96 8.58 -14.78 -3.62
CA TRP A 96 8.57 -16.19 -3.20
C TRP A 96 9.36 -16.42 -1.90
N LEU A 97 10.50 -15.75 -1.70
CA LEU A 97 11.36 -15.96 -0.53
C LEU A 97 10.69 -15.49 0.76
N PHE A 98 9.95 -14.38 0.68
CA PHE A 98 9.21 -13.83 1.81
C PHE A 98 7.90 -14.56 2.09
N GLY A 99 7.32 -15.25 1.09
CA GLY A 99 6.09 -16.03 1.28
C GLY A 99 6.32 -17.43 1.85
N LEU A 100 7.55 -17.93 1.84
CA LEU A 100 7.94 -19.26 2.30
C LEU A 100 8.47 -19.31 3.74
N VAL A 101 8.83 -18.15 4.31
CA VAL A 101 9.30 -17.98 5.69
C VAL A 101 8.17 -17.41 6.52
#